data_AF-W2SZB6-F1
#
_entry.id   AF-W2SZB6-F1
#
_cell.length_a   1.000
_cell.length_b   1.000
_cell.length_c   1.000
_cell.angle_alpha   90.00
_cell.angle_beta   90.00
_cell.angle_gamma   90.00
#
_symmetry.space_group_name_H-M   'P 1'
#
loop_
_entity.id
_entity.type
_entity.pdbx_description
1 polymer ?
#
loop_
_entity_poly.entity_id
_entity_poly.type
_entity_poly.pdbx_seq_one_letter_code
_entity_poly.pdbx_strand_id
1 'polypeptide(L)'
;MSAALLRREQRPFALTCFLRTALCFLAHSTRVVQKYGRRSNVTHDVTMIVTVLLLPVVTALCPDTATCINRVKEIVAAPRKFWFGEQRRSLCQGRNADSVDCFGPEHLSAYHSVGSRLFRVRTYHAAYLRNLRIFPRVTFRAHSGEYRACDHEYRAGNGSAQVIEADPDMTPVAPYFIRSKPEITWQGLRYDEEFTLAIIDVGFGSLNYLVTGFPQKPMMLHDYEPSENFRPEPNPMVVVVFRKSKHSLGFGNPKNFDISKFMLENDIADDLIGLSLVIVGSDPFAIERQRLRGTVDNCHSLLRNKLRRHPPSSLLSQLPLDELNSWLTVSVGYPKMDVNVCCHRIQQRAVTKFFDPLGALTVSALSMLTPPTVTSARITVQSSSYVNYHRQARTHIALMDDLYSLVALDATTSTLHWMIVDIPAQELASAPNGITKASYLPFAPAKPASCSPFALFLFSQPSSLDMSPIFCDGQCEQRKKFR
;
A
#
# COMPACT_ATOMS: atom_id res chain seq x y z
N MET A 1 11.82 -43.88 35.71
CA MET A 1 12.21 -43.22 36.99
C MET A 1 12.21 -41.71 36.77
N SER A 2 11.71 -40.99 37.78
CA SER A 2 11.10 -39.65 37.75
C SER A 2 12.05 -38.43 37.74
N ALA A 3 11.38 -37.27 37.58
CA ALA A 3 11.73 -35.87 37.93
C ALA A 3 12.50 -35.06 36.86
N ALA A 4 12.07 -33.93 36.29
CA ALA A 4 11.33 -32.71 36.68
C ALA A 4 12.25 -31.46 36.65
N LEU A 5 11.69 -30.30 36.27
CA LEU A 5 12.24 -28.91 36.21
C LEU A 5 13.09 -28.60 34.94
N LEU A 6 12.96 -27.48 34.21
CA LEU A 6 12.35 -26.16 34.45
C LEU A 6 12.01 -25.49 33.09
N ARG A 7 10.76 -25.01 32.92
CA ARG A 7 10.37 -23.98 31.93
C ARG A 7 10.71 -22.60 32.51
N ARG A 8 11.33 -21.72 31.71
CA ARG A 8 11.46 -20.29 32.05
C ARG A 8 10.99 -19.45 30.85
N GLU A 9 9.84 -18.80 31.04
CA GLU A 9 9.28 -17.78 30.16
C GLU A 9 10.17 -16.52 30.14
N GLN A 10 10.44 -15.98 28.95
CA GLN A 10 11.00 -14.63 28.78
C GLN A 10 9.87 -13.71 28.28
N ARG A 11 9.50 -12.74 29.12
CA ARG A 11 8.65 -11.58 28.76
C ARG A 11 9.54 -10.41 28.28
N PRO A 12 9.03 -9.52 27.40
CA PRO A 12 9.83 -8.45 26.82
C PRO A 12 9.98 -7.24 27.76
N PHE A 13 11.21 -6.72 27.80
CA PHE A 13 11.75 -5.71 28.72
C PHE A 13 11.46 -4.23 28.32
N ALA A 14 10.51 -3.96 27.42
CA ALA A 14 10.34 -2.63 26.83
C ALA A 14 9.25 -1.74 27.48
N LEU A 15 8.36 -2.31 28.32
CA LEU A 15 7.27 -1.54 28.94
C LEU A 15 7.63 -0.92 30.30
N THR A 16 8.72 -1.37 30.93
CA THR A 16 9.15 -0.95 32.27
C THR A 16 10.01 0.32 32.29
N CYS A 17 10.59 0.73 31.16
CA CYS A 17 11.33 1.99 31.08
C CYS A 17 10.42 3.21 30.96
N PHE A 18 9.33 3.14 30.18
CA PHE A 18 8.42 4.28 29.99
C PHE A 18 7.60 4.63 31.24
N LEU A 19 7.21 3.62 32.03
CA LEU A 19 6.49 3.83 33.29
C LEU A 19 7.37 4.44 34.39
N ARG A 20 8.69 4.20 34.40
CA ARG A 20 9.60 4.80 35.39
C ARG A 20 9.90 6.28 35.12
N THR A 21 9.97 6.71 33.85
CA THR A 21 10.22 8.13 33.53
C THR A 21 9.00 9.01 33.81
N ALA A 22 7.79 8.50 33.60
CA ALA A 22 6.54 9.21 33.91
C ALA A 22 6.31 9.34 35.43
N LEU A 23 6.67 8.32 36.22
CA LEU A 23 6.58 8.36 37.70
C LEU A 23 7.64 9.27 38.34
N CYS A 24 8.83 9.42 37.72
CA CYS A 24 9.82 10.38 38.20
C CYS A 24 9.43 11.85 37.94
N PHE A 25 8.73 12.16 36.85
CA PHE A 25 8.26 13.53 36.57
C PHE A 25 7.12 13.96 37.52
N LEU A 26 6.21 13.04 37.87
CA LEU A 26 5.15 13.29 38.85
C LEU A 26 5.67 13.38 40.30
N ALA A 27 6.75 12.67 40.64
CA ALA A 27 7.41 12.77 41.94
C ALA A 27 8.25 14.05 42.09
N HIS A 28 8.74 14.64 40.99
CA HIS A 28 9.51 15.88 41.06
C HIS A 28 8.63 17.14 41.15
N SER A 29 7.43 17.11 40.57
CA SER A 29 6.46 18.22 40.63
C SER A 29 5.80 18.36 42.01
N THR A 30 5.69 17.26 42.76
CA THR A 30 5.12 17.25 44.13
C THR A 30 6.12 17.68 45.22
N ARG A 31 7.43 17.73 44.93
CA ARG A 31 8.46 18.21 45.88
C ARG A 31 8.79 19.71 45.80
N VAL A 32 8.32 20.42 44.77
CA VAL A 32 8.56 21.87 44.63
C VAL A 32 7.46 22.71 45.30
N VAL A 33 6.29 22.12 45.58
CA VAL A 33 5.15 22.83 46.20
C VAL A 33 5.18 22.78 47.75
N GLN A 34 6.13 22.07 48.36
CA GLN A 34 6.17 21.83 49.81
C GLN A 34 7.25 22.65 50.56
N LYS A 35 7.67 23.81 50.02
CA LYS A 35 8.66 24.69 50.69
C LYS A 35 8.28 26.17 50.83
N TYR A 36 7.03 26.54 50.56
CA TYR A 36 6.53 27.88 50.89
C TYR A 36 5.10 27.77 51.46
N GLY A 37 5.02 27.78 52.79
CA GLY A 37 3.75 27.92 53.48
C GLY A 37 3.34 29.40 53.55
N ARG A 38 2.19 29.74 52.96
CA ARG A 38 1.22 30.67 53.57
C ARG A 38 -0.11 30.69 52.81
N ARG A 39 -1.16 30.29 53.54
CA ARG A 39 -2.56 30.75 53.51
C ARG A 39 -3.14 31.18 52.14
N SER A 40 -4.06 30.37 51.62
CA SER A 40 -5.45 30.77 51.33
C SER A 40 -6.23 29.65 50.65
N ASN A 41 -7.40 29.33 51.19
CA ASN A 41 -8.41 28.42 50.65
C ASN A 41 -8.89 28.86 49.25
N VAL A 42 -8.52 28.17 48.15
CA VAL A 42 -9.32 28.00 46.92
C VAL A 42 -8.66 26.90 46.07
N THR A 43 -8.93 25.61 46.31
CA THR A 43 -8.53 24.54 45.38
C THR A 43 -9.48 23.34 45.49
N HIS A 44 -10.75 23.51 45.09
CA HIS A 44 -11.63 22.37 44.81
C HIS A 44 -12.20 22.35 43.39
N ASP A 45 -11.96 23.36 42.54
CA ASP A 45 -12.58 23.44 41.21
C ASP A 45 -11.64 23.27 40.00
N VAL A 46 -10.32 23.13 40.18
CA VAL A 46 -9.37 23.11 39.04
C VAL A 46 -9.05 21.70 38.55
N THR A 47 -9.28 20.67 39.38
CA THR A 47 -8.93 19.28 39.04
C THR A 47 -10.00 18.54 38.23
N MET A 48 -11.20 19.12 38.04
CA MET A 48 -12.23 18.53 37.17
C MET A 48 -12.19 19.05 35.72
N ILE A 49 -11.53 20.18 35.46
CA ILE A 49 -11.51 20.80 34.12
C ILE A 49 -10.43 20.17 33.21
N VAL A 50 -9.35 19.64 33.78
CA VAL A 50 -8.23 19.09 32.99
C VAL A 50 -8.50 17.65 32.51
N THR A 51 -9.37 16.89 33.18
CA THR A 51 -9.72 15.51 32.79
C THR A 51 -10.80 15.45 31.69
N VAL A 52 -11.54 16.53 31.45
CA VAL A 52 -12.54 16.62 30.36
C VAL A 52 -11.90 17.00 29.02
N LEU A 53 -10.71 17.61 29.03
CA LEU A 53 -9.99 18.06 27.82
C LEU A 53 -9.07 16.99 27.18
N LEU A 54 -9.02 15.77 27.74
CA LEU A 54 -8.20 14.66 27.23
C LEU A 54 -9.03 13.47 26.70
N LEU A 55 -10.34 13.64 26.54
CA LEU A 55 -11.11 12.73 25.71
C LEU A 55 -10.77 13.07 24.25
N PRO A 56 -10.26 12.12 23.43
CA PRO A 56 -10.24 12.32 22.00
C PRO A 56 -11.69 12.60 21.63
N VAL A 57 -11.96 13.80 21.13
CA VAL A 57 -13.21 14.08 20.42
C VAL A 57 -13.17 13.13 19.23
N VAL A 58 -13.76 11.96 19.41
CA VAL A 58 -14.29 11.19 18.29
C VAL A 58 -15.27 12.17 17.68
N THR A 59 -14.83 12.89 16.64
CA THR A 59 -15.69 13.75 15.86
C THR A 59 -16.75 12.82 15.33
N ALA A 60 -17.87 12.85 16.05
CA ALA A 60 -18.94 11.90 15.91
C ALA A 60 -19.47 11.97 14.49
N LEU A 61 -19.91 10.81 14.00
CA LEU A 61 -20.92 10.67 12.96
C LEU A 61 -21.81 11.92 12.89
N CYS A 62 -22.08 12.44 11.68
CA CYS A 62 -22.91 13.64 11.54
C CYS A 62 -24.15 13.60 12.45
N PRO A 63 -24.47 14.70 13.16
CA PRO A 63 -25.53 14.70 14.17
C PRO A 63 -26.92 14.43 13.59
N ASP A 64 -27.14 14.76 12.32
CA ASP A 64 -28.39 14.55 11.60
C ASP A 64 -28.16 14.32 10.09
N THR A 65 -29.18 13.76 9.42
CA THR A 65 -29.17 13.43 7.98
C THR A 65 -28.91 14.64 7.08
N ALA A 66 -29.47 15.81 7.40
CA ALA A 66 -29.32 17.00 6.56
C ALA A 66 -27.89 17.55 6.61
N THR A 67 -27.31 17.61 7.81
CA THR A 67 -25.89 17.98 8.00
C THR A 67 -24.98 17.04 7.21
N CYS A 68 -25.25 15.74 7.25
CA CYS A 68 -24.46 14.75 6.52
C CYS A 68 -24.59 14.88 4.99
N ILE A 69 -25.80 15.09 4.48
CA ILE A 69 -26.03 15.35 3.05
C ILE A 69 -25.30 16.63 2.60
N ASN A 70 -25.32 17.69 3.41
CA ASN A 70 -24.60 18.93 3.09
C ASN A 70 -23.09 18.69 3.06
N ARG A 71 -22.55 17.96 4.04
CA ARG A 71 -21.13 17.63 4.07
C ARG A 71 -20.69 16.79 2.88
N VAL A 72 -21.52 15.82 2.48
CA VAL A 72 -21.32 15.03 1.26
C VAL A 72 -21.29 15.94 0.01
N LYS A 73 -22.24 16.87 -0.13
CA LYS A 73 -22.29 17.81 -1.26
C LYS A 73 -21.01 18.66 -1.36
N GLU A 74 -20.48 19.13 -0.24
CA GLU A 74 -19.21 19.87 -0.18
C GLU A 74 -18.03 19.01 -0.66
N ILE A 75 -17.89 17.79 -0.13
CA ILE A 75 -16.78 16.89 -0.47
C ILE A 75 -16.85 16.45 -1.93
N VAL A 76 -18.06 16.20 -2.44
CA VAL A 76 -18.25 15.77 -3.83
C VAL A 76 -17.81 16.84 -4.82
N ALA A 77 -17.94 18.12 -4.45
CA ALA A 77 -17.48 19.25 -5.24
C ALA A 77 -15.98 19.54 -5.12
N ALA A 78 -15.29 19.03 -4.09
CA ALA A 78 -13.91 19.37 -3.80
C ALA A 78 -12.92 18.78 -4.83
N PRO A 79 -12.08 19.60 -5.50
CA PRO A 79 -11.20 19.14 -6.58
C PRO A 79 -9.82 18.59 -6.13
N ARG A 80 -9.47 18.75 -4.84
CA ARG A 80 -8.14 18.43 -4.29
C ARG A 80 -8.13 17.37 -3.18
N LYS A 81 -9.27 16.78 -2.83
CA LYS A 81 -9.34 15.85 -1.68
C LYS A 81 -8.79 14.45 -2.00
N PHE A 82 -8.79 14.04 -3.26
CA PHE A 82 -8.46 12.67 -3.69
C PHE A 82 -7.32 12.66 -4.70
N TRP A 83 -6.76 11.49 -4.98
CA TRP A 83 -5.57 11.33 -5.84
C TRP A 83 -5.73 11.88 -7.27
N PHE A 84 -6.97 12.00 -7.77
CA PHE A 84 -7.27 12.48 -9.11
C PHE A 84 -7.46 14.00 -9.18
N GLY A 85 -7.80 14.50 -10.37
CA GLY A 85 -8.14 15.90 -10.57
C GLY A 85 -6.94 16.81 -10.51
N GLU A 86 -7.00 17.87 -9.70
CA GLU A 86 -5.88 18.81 -9.56
C GLU A 86 -4.66 18.15 -8.92
N GLN A 87 -4.86 17.18 -8.02
CA GLN A 87 -3.78 16.43 -7.39
C GLN A 87 -2.96 15.68 -8.44
N ARG A 88 -3.60 14.80 -9.23
CA ARG A 88 -2.97 14.09 -10.36
C ARG A 88 -2.35 15.05 -11.35
N ARG A 89 -3.04 16.15 -11.70
CA ARG A 89 -2.51 17.14 -12.66
C ARG A 89 -1.21 17.76 -12.16
N SER A 90 -1.12 18.09 -10.88
CA SER A 90 0.10 18.67 -10.29
C SER A 90 1.28 17.69 -10.27
N LEU A 91 1.02 16.40 -10.01
CA LEU A 91 2.04 15.36 -9.94
C LEU A 91 2.50 14.89 -11.34
N CYS A 92 1.59 14.88 -12.32
CA CYS A 92 1.80 14.20 -13.60
C CYS A 92 2.16 15.11 -14.78
N GLN A 93 2.41 16.40 -14.55
CA GLN A 93 2.79 17.35 -15.60
C GLN A 93 4.30 17.39 -15.90
N GLY A 94 5.13 16.64 -15.16
CA GLY A 94 6.59 16.62 -15.31
C GLY A 94 7.14 15.46 -16.15
N ARG A 95 8.36 15.61 -16.68
CA ARG A 95 9.09 14.54 -17.40
C ARG A 95 9.47 13.35 -16.51
N ASN A 96 9.61 13.58 -15.20
CA ASN A 96 9.98 12.58 -14.20
C ASN A 96 8.78 12.16 -13.33
N ALA A 97 7.57 12.25 -13.89
CA ALA A 97 6.38 11.84 -13.17
C ALA A 97 6.40 10.33 -12.95
N ASP A 98 6.19 9.88 -11.71
CA ASP A 98 6.13 8.48 -11.38
C ASP A 98 4.94 7.84 -12.12
N SER A 99 5.22 6.81 -12.92
CA SER A 99 4.22 6.12 -13.73
C SER A 99 3.15 5.46 -12.86
N VAL A 100 3.54 4.98 -11.68
CA VAL A 100 2.62 4.46 -10.68
C VAL A 100 1.75 5.59 -10.19
N ASP A 101 2.30 6.73 -9.75
CA ASP A 101 1.54 7.91 -9.27
C ASP A 101 0.56 8.48 -10.32
N CYS A 102 0.91 8.33 -11.59
CA CYS A 102 0.13 8.86 -12.71
C CYS A 102 -0.82 7.87 -13.37
N PHE A 103 -0.76 6.59 -13.00
CA PHE A 103 -1.66 5.57 -13.53
C PHE A 103 -3.14 5.91 -13.32
N GLY A 104 -3.98 5.55 -14.28
CA GLY A 104 -5.42 5.65 -14.09
C GLY A 104 -6.15 5.86 -15.41
N PRO A 105 -7.47 5.66 -15.41
CA PRO A 105 -8.28 5.68 -16.64
C PRO A 105 -8.15 7.02 -17.38
N GLU A 106 -7.69 6.97 -18.63
CA GLU A 106 -7.51 8.14 -19.49
C GLU A 106 -8.83 8.86 -19.73
N HIS A 107 -9.92 8.11 -19.91
CA HIS A 107 -11.25 8.65 -20.12
C HIS A 107 -11.81 9.44 -18.91
N LEU A 108 -11.22 9.28 -17.71
CA LEU A 108 -11.59 10.08 -16.52
C LEU A 108 -10.61 11.22 -16.20
N SER A 109 -9.58 11.43 -17.04
CA SER A 109 -8.53 12.43 -16.80
C SER A 109 -9.06 13.87 -16.77
N ALA A 110 -10.13 14.16 -17.52
CA ALA A 110 -10.73 15.49 -17.64
C ALA A 110 -11.67 15.88 -16.48
N TYR A 111 -11.89 15.00 -15.50
CA TYR A 111 -12.82 15.22 -14.39
C TYR A 111 -12.07 15.36 -13.07
N HIS A 112 -12.28 16.49 -12.39
CA HIS A 112 -11.43 16.96 -11.31
C HIS A 112 -11.99 16.80 -9.89
N SER A 113 -13.27 16.54 -9.74
CA SER A 113 -13.97 16.31 -8.46
C SER A 113 -14.72 14.97 -8.48
N VAL A 114 -15.13 14.46 -7.31
CA VAL A 114 -15.95 13.24 -7.22
C VAL A 114 -17.21 13.40 -8.06
N GLY A 115 -17.89 14.55 -7.96
CA GLY A 115 -19.12 14.80 -8.69
C GLY A 115 -18.91 14.81 -10.20
N SER A 116 -17.87 15.50 -10.67
CA SER A 116 -17.54 15.53 -12.10
C SER A 116 -17.23 14.14 -12.66
N ARG A 117 -16.53 13.29 -11.88
CA ARG A 117 -16.18 11.92 -12.29
C ARG A 117 -17.37 10.98 -12.25
N LEU A 118 -18.12 11.02 -11.15
CA LEU A 118 -19.30 10.20 -10.94
C LEU A 118 -20.29 10.41 -12.09
N PHE A 119 -20.66 11.67 -12.37
CA PHE A 119 -21.64 12.03 -13.40
C PHE A 119 -21.05 12.24 -14.80
N ARG A 120 -19.73 12.12 -14.96
CA ARG A 120 -18.99 12.33 -16.22
C ARG A 120 -19.23 13.70 -16.88
N VAL A 121 -19.31 14.74 -16.07
CA VAL A 121 -19.50 16.13 -16.51
C VAL A 121 -18.27 16.97 -16.19
N ARG A 122 -17.84 17.82 -17.13
CA ARG A 122 -16.66 18.68 -16.92
C ARG A 122 -16.87 19.71 -15.81
N THR A 123 -18.08 20.27 -15.74
CA THR A 123 -18.49 21.23 -14.72
C THR A 123 -19.57 20.62 -13.86
N TYR A 124 -19.23 20.30 -12.62
CA TYR A 124 -20.18 19.75 -11.66
C TYR A 124 -21.01 20.86 -11.00
N HIS A 125 -22.32 20.63 -10.87
CA HIS A 125 -23.25 21.52 -10.17
C HIS A 125 -23.95 20.77 -9.02
N ALA A 126 -24.21 21.46 -7.90
CA ALA A 126 -24.90 20.86 -6.77
C ALA A 126 -26.32 20.35 -7.10
N ALA A 127 -26.92 20.84 -8.20
CA ALA A 127 -28.24 20.43 -8.70
C ALA A 127 -28.32 18.93 -9.04
N TYR A 128 -27.20 18.27 -9.39
CA TYR A 128 -27.16 16.82 -9.61
C TYR A 128 -27.53 16.02 -8.35
N LEU A 129 -27.39 16.62 -7.17
CA LEU A 129 -27.70 16.02 -5.86
C LEU A 129 -28.89 16.70 -5.18
N ARG A 130 -29.78 17.35 -5.95
CA ARG A 130 -30.94 18.09 -5.41
C ARG A 130 -31.95 17.17 -4.70
N ASN A 131 -32.10 15.93 -5.17
CA ASN A 131 -33.09 14.98 -4.67
C ASN A 131 -32.60 14.13 -3.48
N LEU A 132 -31.36 14.38 -3.00
CA LEU A 132 -30.84 13.69 -1.82
C LEU A 132 -31.66 14.02 -0.59
N ARG A 133 -32.20 12.98 0.03
CA ARG A 133 -33.02 13.04 1.25
C ARG A 133 -32.66 11.96 2.26
N ILE A 134 -31.87 10.97 1.86
CA ILE A 134 -31.38 9.86 2.69
C ILE A 134 -29.86 9.95 2.76
N PHE A 135 -29.31 9.73 3.96
CA PHE A 135 -27.89 9.46 4.14
C PHE A 135 -27.72 7.97 4.47
N PRO A 136 -27.26 7.13 3.51
CA PRO A 136 -27.02 5.72 3.76
C PRO A 136 -25.80 5.56 4.69
N ARG A 137 -26.02 4.98 5.86
CA ARG A 137 -24.97 4.54 6.78
C ARG A 137 -24.39 3.22 6.27
N VAL A 138 -23.08 3.22 6.03
CA VAL A 138 -22.35 2.10 5.45
C VAL A 138 -21.41 1.56 6.53
N THR A 139 -21.60 0.31 6.91
CA THR A 139 -20.87 -0.30 8.02
C THR A 139 -20.16 -1.55 7.56
N PHE A 140 -18.85 -1.62 7.77
CA PHE A 140 -18.04 -2.80 7.49
C PHE A 140 -17.73 -3.54 8.79
N ARG A 141 -17.98 -4.84 8.80
CA ARG A 141 -17.50 -5.75 9.84
C ARG A 141 -16.12 -6.25 9.45
N ALA A 142 -15.10 -5.52 9.89
CA ALA A 142 -13.71 -5.78 9.56
C ALA A 142 -13.15 -6.91 10.42
N HIS A 143 -12.68 -7.96 9.75
CA HIS A 143 -12.08 -9.12 10.41
C HIS A 143 -10.56 -8.99 10.41
N SER A 144 -9.97 -9.21 11.59
CA SER A 144 -8.53 -9.40 11.73
C SER A 144 -8.06 -10.65 11.00
N GLY A 145 -6.79 -10.69 10.62
CA GLY A 145 -6.20 -11.86 9.99
C GLY A 145 -4.76 -11.64 9.52
N GLU A 146 -4.16 -12.71 9.01
CA GLU A 146 -2.82 -12.71 8.46
C GLU A 146 -2.90 -12.88 6.94
N TYR A 147 -2.01 -12.18 6.21
CA TYR A 147 -1.91 -12.32 4.76
C TYR A 147 -0.49 -12.02 4.30
N ARG A 148 -0.11 -12.55 3.14
CA ARG A 148 1.17 -12.26 2.51
C ARG A 148 0.99 -11.25 1.37
N ALA A 149 1.83 -10.23 1.34
CA ALA A 149 1.85 -9.20 0.29
C ALA A 149 3.27 -8.68 0.12
N CYS A 150 3.71 -8.39 -1.12
CA CYS A 150 5.05 -7.86 -1.39
C CYS A 150 6.16 -8.63 -0.62
N ASP A 151 6.13 -9.97 -0.69
CA ASP A 151 7.06 -10.89 0.00
C ASP A 151 7.16 -10.77 1.53
N HIS A 152 6.20 -10.09 2.17
CA HIS A 152 6.12 -9.94 3.62
C HIS A 152 4.82 -10.53 4.17
N GLU A 153 4.90 -11.10 5.38
CA GLU A 153 3.73 -11.57 6.13
C GLU A 153 3.19 -10.45 7.02
N TYR A 154 2.00 -9.97 6.68
CA TYR A 154 1.28 -8.93 7.42
C TYR A 154 0.27 -9.53 8.38
N ARG A 155 0.11 -8.87 9.53
CA ARG A 155 -0.98 -9.07 10.47
C ARG A 155 -1.85 -7.81 10.48
N ALA A 156 -3.10 -7.95 10.07
CA ALA A 156 -4.07 -6.86 10.13
C ALA A 156 -5.05 -7.05 11.29
N GLY A 157 -5.22 -5.98 12.07
CA GLY A 157 -6.07 -5.95 13.24
C GLY A 157 -5.45 -6.63 14.48
N ASN A 158 -6.11 -6.47 15.62
CA ASN A 158 -5.62 -6.93 16.93
C ASN A 158 -6.33 -8.21 17.42
N GLY A 159 -6.95 -8.98 16.51
CA GLY A 159 -7.67 -10.21 16.84
C GLY A 159 -9.15 -10.03 17.19
N SER A 160 -9.63 -8.78 17.35
CA SER A 160 -11.06 -8.46 17.48
C SER A 160 -11.66 -8.06 16.13
N ALA A 161 -12.97 -8.29 15.97
CA ALA A 161 -13.73 -7.67 14.89
C ALA A 161 -13.81 -6.16 15.14
N GLN A 162 -13.41 -5.35 14.16
CA GLN A 162 -13.55 -3.90 14.20
C GLN A 162 -14.77 -3.52 13.36
N VAL A 163 -15.60 -2.62 13.89
CA VAL A 163 -16.68 -2.02 13.12
C VAL A 163 -16.16 -0.72 12.52
N ILE A 164 -16.26 -0.59 11.21
CA ILE A 164 -15.87 0.62 10.48
C ILE A 164 -17.14 1.22 9.91
N GLU A 165 -17.52 2.38 10.42
CA GLU A 165 -18.64 3.14 9.91
C GLU A 165 -18.13 4.23 8.96
N ALA A 166 -18.71 4.30 7.78
CA ALA A 166 -18.32 5.28 6.78
C ALA A 166 -18.88 6.65 7.17
N ASP A 167 -17.98 7.63 7.17
CA ASP A 167 -18.30 9.03 7.44
C ASP A 167 -17.54 9.91 6.43
N PRO A 168 -18.12 11.03 5.95
CA PRO A 168 -17.44 11.89 4.98
C PRO A 168 -16.11 12.50 5.47
N ASP A 169 -15.91 12.55 6.79
CA ASP A 169 -14.70 13.03 7.46
C ASP A 169 -13.91 11.88 8.14
N MET A 170 -14.24 10.62 7.83
CA MET A 170 -13.48 9.46 8.30
C MET A 170 -12.02 9.51 7.84
N THR A 171 -11.13 8.94 8.65
CA THR A 171 -9.78 8.62 8.18
C THR A 171 -9.85 7.54 7.10
N PRO A 172 -8.99 7.61 6.05
CA PRO A 172 -9.00 6.61 4.99
C PRO A 172 -8.89 5.18 5.53
N VAL A 173 -9.82 4.31 5.16
CA VAL A 173 -9.83 2.91 5.59
C VAL A 173 -8.93 2.06 4.70
N ALA A 174 -8.16 1.16 5.30
CA ALA A 174 -7.34 0.20 4.56
C ALA A 174 -8.22 -0.79 3.76
N PRO A 175 -7.94 -1.01 2.46
CA PRO A 175 -8.65 -1.97 1.61
C PRO A 175 -8.89 -3.35 2.23
N TYR A 176 -7.94 -3.89 2.99
CA TYR A 176 -8.10 -5.18 3.69
C TYR A 176 -9.34 -5.20 4.58
N PHE A 177 -9.65 -4.12 5.29
CA PHE A 177 -10.76 -4.09 6.25
C PHE A 177 -12.14 -3.90 5.59
N ILE A 178 -12.18 -3.45 4.34
CA ILE A 178 -13.41 -3.32 3.55
C ILE A 178 -13.57 -4.43 2.51
N ARG A 179 -12.77 -5.51 2.58
CA ARG A 179 -12.84 -6.63 1.61
C ARG A 179 -14.18 -7.37 1.58
N SER A 180 -14.97 -7.24 2.63
CA SER A 180 -16.28 -7.88 2.78
C SER A 180 -17.39 -6.88 2.51
N LYS A 181 -18.49 -7.35 1.93
CA LYS A 181 -19.68 -6.54 1.63
C LYS A 181 -20.15 -5.77 2.89
N PRO A 182 -20.42 -4.45 2.79
CA PRO A 182 -20.92 -3.68 3.91
C PRO A 182 -22.39 -3.96 4.22
N GLU A 183 -22.78 -3.64 5.46
CA GLU A 183 -24.17 -3.47 5.87
C GLU A 183 -24.57 -2.03 5.58
N ILE A 184 -25.69 -1.84 4.86
CA ILE A 184 -26.20 -0.51 4.49
C ILE A 184 -27.55 -0.31 5.18
N THR A 185 -27.68 0.76 5.95
CA THR A 185 -28.91 1.12 6.67
C THR A 185 -29.09 2.64 6.67
N TRP A 186 -30.27 3.15 7.01
CA TRP A 186 -30.48 4.58 7.24
C TRP A 186 -31.69 4.82 8.12
N GLN A 187 -31.80 6.04 8.64
CA GLN A 187 -32.95 6.45 9.44
C GLN A 187 -34.22 6.43 8.59
N GLY A 188 -35.24 5.71 9.05
CA GLY A 188 -36.52 5.59 8.32
C GLY A 188 -36.50 4.56 7.19
N LEU A 189 -35.47 3.71 7.09
CA LEU A 189 -35.55 2.52 6.24
C LEU A 189 -36.68 1.63 6.74
N ARG A 190 -37.75 1.52 5.96
CA ARG A 190 -38.87 0.63 6.23
C ARG A 190 -38.78 -0.61 5.34
N TYR A 191 -39.29 -1.73 5.84
CA TYR A 191 -39.29 -3.00 5.11
C TYR A 191 -40.47 -3.12 4.13
N ASP A 192 -41.27 -2.08 3.91
CA ASP A 192 -42.35 -2.03 2.91
C ASP A 192 -41.92 -1.36 1.59
N GLU A 193 -40.83 -0.60 1.60
CA GLU A 193 -40.26 0.05 0.42
C GLU A 193 -39.11 -0.77 -0.17
N GLU A 194 -38.89 -0.63 -1.49
CA GLU A 194 -37.79 -1.27 -2.20
C GLU A 194 -36.93 -0.24 -2.92
N PHE A 195 -35.63 -0.51 -2.95
CA PHE A 195 -34.58 0.38 -3.44
C PHE A 195 -33.58 -0.36 -4.31
N THR A 196 -32.88 0.41 -5.14
CA THR A 196 -31.69 -0.03 -5.86
C THR A 196 -30.47 0.62 -5.23
N LEU A 197 -29.46 -0.18 -4.87
CA LEU A 197 -28.20 0.30 -4.31
C LEU A 197 -27.07 0.02 -5.30
N ALA A 198 -26.20 1.00 -5.50
CA ALA A 198 -24.93 0.79 -6.21
C ALA A 198 -23.77 1.32 -5.40
N ILE A 199 -22.64 0.61 -5.45
CA ILE A 199 -21.35 1.08 -4.92
C ILE A 199 -20.42 1.27 -6.10
N ILE A 200 -19.79 2.44 -6.20
CA ILE A 200 -19.01 2.85 -7.37
C ILE A 200 -17.65 3.36 -6.88
N ASP A 201 -16.55 2.80 -7.39
CA ASP A 201 -15.22 3.39 -7.24
C ASP A 201 -15.08 4.56 -8.22
N VAL A 202 -15.07 5.78 -7.70
CA VAL A 202 -15.04 6.99 -8.54
C VAL A 202 -13.65 7.30 -9.08
N GLY A 203 -12.59 6.78 -8.44
CA GLY A 203 -11.23 6.92 -8.95
C GLY A 203 -11.03 6.18 -10.26
N PHE A 204 -11.55 4.95 -10.33
CA PHE A 204 -11.39 4.07 -11.49
C PHE A 204 -12.64 4.00 -12.39
N GLY A 205 -13.77 4.56 -11.94
CA GLY A 205 -15.04 4.51 -12.67
C GLY A 205 -15.59 3.10 -12.76
N SER A 206 -15.33 2.24 -11.77
CA SER A 206 -15.85 0.87 -11.73
C SER A 206 -17.09 0.75 -10.85
N LEU A 207 -18.01 -0.12 -11.26
CA LEU A 207 -19.10 -0.61 -10.45
C LEU A 207 -18.53 -1.68 -9.52
N ASN A 208 -18.71 -1.50 -8.23
CA ASN A 208 -18.21 -2.38 -7.18
C ASN A 208 -19.32 -3.20 -6.53
N TYR A 209 -20.58 -2.79 -6.65
CA TYR A 209 -21.73 -3.56 -6.16
C TYR A 209 -23.01 -3.02 -6.80
N LEU A 210 -23.96 -3.90 -7.14
CA LEU A 210 -25.29 -3.50 -7.60
C LEU A 210 -26.34 -4.49 -7.12
N VAL A 211 -27.35 -3.98 -6.42
CA VAL A 211 -28.49 -4.76 -5.92
C VAL A 211 -29.79 -3.99 -6.11
N THR A 212 -30.86 -4.70 -6.44
CA THR A 212 -32.22 -4.15 -6.56
C THR A 212 -33.19 -4.89 -5.65
N GLY A 213 -34.34 -4.30 -5.32
CA GLY A 213 -35.32 -4.90 -4.41
C GLY A 213 -34.89 -4.88 -2.93
N PHE A 214 -33.91 -4.05 -2.57
CA PHE A 214 -33.44 -3.92 -1.18
C PHE A 214 -34.45 -3.13 -0.33
N PRO A 215 -34.75 -3.49 0.93
CA PRO A 215 -34.22 -4.63 1.67
C PRO A 215 -35.09 -5.90 1.60
N GLN A 216 -36.29 -5.85 1.02
CA GLN A 216 -37.24 -6.97 1.05
C GLN A 216 -36.77 -8.22 0.29
N LYS A 217 -36.52 -8.06 -1.02
CA LYS A 217 -36.19 -9.14 -1.95
C LYS A 217 -34.95 -8.75 -2.75
N PRO A 218 -33.78 -8.65 -2.09
CA PRO A 218 -32.56 -8.19 -2.74
C PRO A 218 -32.14 -9.17 -3.84
N MET A 219 -32.14 -8.70 -5.08
CA MET A 219 -31.58 -9.38 -6.24
C MET A 219 -30.24 -8.75 -6.57
N MET A 220 -29.17 -9.53 -6.44
CA MET A 220 -27.82 -9.09 -6.75
C MET A 220 -27.60 -9.11 -8.26
N LEU A 221 -27.27 -7.96 -8.82
CA LEU A 221 -26.98 -7.81 -10.26
C LEU A 221 -25.47 -7.78 -10.51
N HIS A 222 -24.69 -7.30 -9.53
CA HIS A 222 -23.24 -7.34 -9.53
C HIS A 222 -22.71 -7.59 -8.11
N ASP A 223 -21.86 -8.60 -7.96
CA ASP A 223 -21.25 -8.99 -6.69
C ASP A 223 -20.36 -7.87 -6.11
N TYR A 224 -20.16 -7.89 -4.80
CA TYR A 224 -19.33 -6.89 -4.13
C TYR A 224 -17.84 -7.12 -4.43
N GLU A 225 -17.19 -6.13 -5.01
CA GLU A 225 -15.73 -6.03 -5.15
C GLU A 225 -15.22 -4.83 -4.33
N PRO A 226 -14.18 -5.00 -3.48
CA PRO A 226 -13.62 -3.88 -2.74
C PRO A 226 -12.81 -2.94 -3.64
N SER A 227 -12.66 -1.67 -3.24
CA SER A 227 -11.68 -0.79 -3.87
C SER A 227 -10.27 -1.17 -3.43
N GLU A 228 -9.40 -1.40 -4.41
CA GLU A 228 -8.01 -1.81 -4.23
C GLU A 228 -7.10 -0.62 -4.53
N ASN A 229 -7.28 0.48 -3.81
CA ASN A 229 -6.42 1.65 -3.95
C ASN A 229 -4.99 1.31 -3.52
N PHE A 230 -4.06 1.44 -4.46
CA PHE A 230 -2.64 1.14 -4.26
C PHE A 230 -1.81 2.40 -4.00
N ARG A 231 -2.43 3.59 -3.97
CA ARG A 231 -1.75 4.89 -3.83
C ARG A 231 -1.71 5.38 -2.38
N PRO A 232 -0.69 6.15 -1.97
CA PRO A 232 -0.72 6.84 -0.68
C PRO A 232 -1.93 7.77 -0.54
N GLU A 233 -2.31 8.48 -1.60
CA GLU A 233 -3.46 9.38 -1.63
C GLU A 233 -4.78 8.59 -1.61
N PRO A 234 -5.82 9.10 -0.92
CA PRO A 234 -7.08 8.40 -0.76
C PRO A 234 -7.90 8.36 -2.06
N ASN A 235 -8.73 7.33 -2.15
CA ASN A 235 -9.68 7.07 -3.23
C ASN A 235 -11.13 7.04 -2.68
N PRO A 236 -12.11 7.73 -3.32
CA PRO A 236 -13.50 7.68 -2.89
C PRO A 236 -14.27 6.52 -3.54
N MET A 237 -14.92 5.71 -2.71
CA MET A 237 -16.04 4.88 -3.14
C MET A 237 -17.36 5.60 -2.77
N VAL A 238 -18.28 5.68 -3.72
CA VAL A 238 -19.60 6.27 -3.51
C VAL A 238 -20.63 5.16 -3.37
N VAL A 239 -21.49 5.26 -2.35
CA VAL A 239 -22.70 4.45 -2.21
C VAL A 239 -23.89 5.30 -2.62
N VAL A 240 -24.60 4.90 -3.66
CA VAL A 240 -25.81 5.58 -4.15
C VAL A 240 -27.06 4.73 -3.91
N VAL A 241 -28.16 5.40 -3.61
CA VAL A 241 -29.48 4.81 -3.40
C VAL A 241 -30.47 5.43 -4.37
N PHE A 242 -31.10 4.58 -5.18
CA PHE A 242 -32.21 4.96 -6.04
C PHE A 242 -33.52 4.35 -5.53
N ARG A 243 -34.65 4.98 -5.87
CA ARG A 243 -35.93 4.27 -5.80
C ARG A 243 -35.91 3.05 -6.73
N LYS A 244 -36.67 2.01 -6.41
CA LYS A 244 -36.78 0.83 -7.27
C LYS A 244 -37.30 1.26 -8.65
N SER A 245 -36.59 0.83 -9.70
CA SER A 245 -37.07 0.98 -11.08
C SER A 245 -38.27 0.04 -11.33
N LYS A 246 -39.22 0.50 -12.14
CA LYS A 246 -40.35 -0.32 -12.58
C LYS A 246 -39.94 -1.40 -13.60
N HIS A 247 -38.77 -1.24 -14.22
CA HIS A 247 -38.26 -2.11 -15.27
C HIS A 247 -37.08 -2.95 -14.78
N SER A 248 -36.74 -4.00 -15.53
CA SER A 248 -35.51 -4.75 -15.31
C SER A 248 -34.31 -3.83 -15.51
N LEU A 249 -33.42 -3.76 -14.53
CA LEU A 249 -32.26 -2.88 -14.59
C LEU A 249 -31.20 -3.45 -15.54
N GLY A 250 -30.87 -2.69 -16.58
CA GLY A 250 -29.71 -2.92 -17.42
C GLY A 250 -28.50 -2.15 -16.89
N PHE A 251 -27.33 -2.78 -16.84
CA PHE A 251 -26.08 -2.08 -16.58
C PHE A 251 -25.04 -2.47 -17.63
N GLY A 252 -24.26 -1.46 -18.06
CA GLY A 252 -23.21 -1.65 -19.06
C GLY A 252 -21.95 -2.32 -18.48
N ASN A 253 -20.79 -1.98 -19.03
CA ASN A 253 -19.51 -2.52 -18.59
C ASN A 253 -19.19 -2.10 -17.13
N PRO A 254 -19.07 -3.04 -16.16
CA PRO A 254 -18.80 -2.70 -14.77
C PRO A 254 -17.41 -2.07 -14.56
N LYS A 255 -16.42 -2.31 -15.44
CA LYS A 255 -15.09 -1.68 -15.33
C LYS A 255 -15.04 -0.23 -15.81
N ASN A 256 -16.09 0.22 -16.50
CA ASN A 256 -16.22 1.56 -17.04
C ASN A 256 -17.68 2.03 -16.85
N PHE A 257 -18.12 2.00 -15.60
CA PHE A 257 -19.48 2.28 -15.20
C PHE A 257 -19.78 3.78 -15.25
N ASP A 258 -20.89 4.12 -15.89
CA ASP A 258 -21.36 5.48 -16.09
C ASP A 258 -22.72 5.63 -15.40
N ILE A 259 -22.75 6.28 -14.24
CA ILE A 259 -24.00 6.43 -13.49
C ILE A 259 -25.00 7.29 -14.27
N SER A 260 -24.54 8.30 -15.02
CA SER A 260 -25.43 9.20 -15.77
C SER A 260 -26.10 8.43 -16.89
N LYS A 261 -25.34 7.63 -17.62
CA LYS A 261 -25.88 6.74 -18.65
C LYS A 261 -26.81 5.69 -18.03
N PHE A 262 -26.42 5.05 -16.93
CA PHE A 262 -27.25 4.09 -16.20
C PHE A 262 -28.57 4.70 -15.75
N MET A 263 -28.55 5.93 -15.22
CA MET A 263 -29.75 6.63 -14.78
C MET A 263 -30.72 6.92 -15.93
N LEU A 264 -30.19 7.32 -17.09
CA LEU A 264 -30.99 7.62 -18.29
C LEU A 264 -31.55 6.33 -18.93
N GLU A 265 -30.75 5.28 -19.05
CA GLU A 265 -31.17 4.01 -19.66
C GLU A 265 -32.22 3.26 -18.83
N ASN A 266 -32.28 3.51 -17.52
CA ASN A 266 -33.21 2.84 -16.61
C ASN A 266 -34.36 3.74 -16.12
N ASP A 267 -34.48 4.96 -16.64
CA ASP A 267 -35.50 5.96 -16.28
C ASP A 267 -35.57 6.25 -14.77
N ILE A 268 -34.40 6.44 -14.15
CA ILE A 268 -34.24 6.70 -12.71
C ILE A 268 -33.46 8.01 -12.43
N ALA A 269 -33.43 8.92 -13.40
CA ALA A 269 -32.64 10.15 -13.32
C ALA A 269 -33.02 11.06 -12.13
N ASP A 270 -34.31 11.18 -11.83
CA ASP A 270 -34.80 11.93 -10.68
C ASP A 270 -34.89 11.09 -9.39
N ASP A 271 -34.59 9.79 -9.46
CA ASP A 271 -34.77 8.84 -8.37
C ASP A 271 -33.51 8.62 -7.51
N LEU A 272 -32.41 9.33 -7.78
CA LEU A 272 -31.24 9.36 -6.90
C LEU A 272 -31.58 10.09 -5.59
N ILE A 273 -31.81 9.33 -4.52
CA ILE A 273 -32.35 9.83 -3.25
C ILE A 273 -31.39 9.71 -2.07
N GLY A 274 -30.30 8.96 -2.21
CA GLY A 274 -29.28 8.84 -1.16
C GLY A 274 -27.88 8.71 -1.72
N LEU A 275 -26.91 9.29 -1.00
CA LEU A 275 -25.49 9.22 -1.34
C LEU A 275 -24.64 9.25 -0.07
N SER A 276 -23.66 8.36 0.02
CA SER A 276 -22.62 8.36 1.06
C SER A 276 -21.25 8.07 0.45
N LEU A 277 -20.20 8.34 1.22
CA LEU A 277 -18.80 8.22 0.81
C LEU A 277 -18.07 7.27 1.75
N VAL A 278 -17.31 6.34 1.19
CA VAL A 278 -16.29 5.57 1.90
C VAL A 278 -14.93 6.05 1.39
N ILE A 279 -14.12 6.61 2.29
CA ILE A 279 -12.78 7.10 1.95
C ILE A 279 -11.80 5.94 2.10
N VAL A 280 -11.25 5.46 0.99
CA VAL A 280 -10.36 4.29 0.96
C VAL A 280 -8.91 4.74 0.87
N GLY A 281 -8.08 4.30 1.81
CA GLY A 281 -6.63 4.52 1.82
C GLY A 281 -5.91 3.49 0.96
N SER A 282 -4.66 3.18 1.30
CA SER A 282 -3.90 2.09 0.69
C SER A 282 -3.31 1.20 1.77
N ASP A 283 -3.10 -0.06 1.42
CA ASP A 283 -2.42 -1.03 2.23
C ASP A 283 -1.67 -2.05 1.36
N PRO A 284 -0.76 -2.84 1.96
CA PRO A 284 -0.03 -3.87 1.23
C PRO A 284 -0.95 -4.89 0.54
N PHE A 285 -2.14 -5.15 1.09
CA PHE A 285 -3.12 -6.05 0.49
C PHE A 285 -3.59 -5.56 -0.88
N ALA A 286 -3.99 -4.29 -1.01
CA ALA A 286 -4.39 -3.72 -2.30
C ALA A 286 -3.24 -3.66 -3.29
N ILE A 287 -2.03 -3.27 -2.83
CA ILE A 287 -0.84 -3.24 -3.69
C ILE A 287 -0.56 -4.62 -4.28
N GLU A 288 -0.56 -5.68 -3.45
CA GLU A 288 -0.32 -7.04 -3.93
C GLU A 288 -1.41 -7.51 -4.90
N ARG A 289 -2.69 -7.20 -4.65
CA ARG A 289 -3.77 -7.58 -5.56
C ARG A 289 -3.63 -6.94 -6.94
N GLN A 290 -3.22 -5.67 -7.00
CA GLN A 290 -2.94 -4.98 -8.27
C GLN A 290 -1.71 -5.56 -8.97
N ARG A 291 -0.67 -5.92 -8.20
CA ARG A 291 0.53 -6.60 -8.70
C ARG A 291 0.20 -7.96 -9.32
N LEU A 292 -0.59 -8.78 -8.63
CA LEU A 292 -1.03 -10.11 -9.11
C LEU A 292 -1.94 -10.02 -10.35
N ARG A 293 -2.73 -8.94 -10.47
CA ARG A 293 -3.52 -8.64 -11.67
C ARG A 293 -2.67 -8.11 -12.84
N GLY A 294 -1.37 -7.85 -12.61
CA GLY A 294 -0.46 -7.31 -13.61
C GLY A 294 -0.80 -5.88 -14.03
N THR A 295 -1.49 -5.13 -13.17
CA THR A 295 -1.99 -3.78 -13.48
C THR A 295 -0.94 -2.73 -13.15
N VAL A 296 -0.48 -2.71 -11.91
CA VAL A 296 0.55 -1.81 -11.38
C VAL A 296 1.29 -2.52 -10.24
N ASP A 297 2.61 -2.36 -10.16
CA ASP A 297 3.41 -2.81 -9.01
C ASP A 297 3.88 -1.59 -8.20
N ASN A 298 3.31 -1.43 -7.00
CA ASN A 298 3.69 -0.37 -6.06
C ASN A 298 4.36 -0.92 -4.78
N CYS A 299 4.88 -2.16 -4.79
CA CYS A 299 5.50 -2.75 -3.60
C CYS A 299 6.73 -1.96 -3.14
N HIS A 300 7.45 -1.33 -4.06
CA HIS A 300 8.61 -0.50 -3.77
C HIS A 300 8.30 0.69 -2.83
N SER A 301 7.07 1.23 -2.85
CA SER A 301 6.65 2.29 -1.93
C SER A 301 6.70 1.87 -0.46
N LEU A 302 6.47 0.59 -0.16
CA LEU A 302 6.55 0.03 1.18
C LEU A 302 8.01 -0.02 1.66
N LEU A 303 8.93 -0.39 0.77
CA LEU A 303 10.36 -0.39 1.06
C LEU A 303 10.89 1.03 1.26
N ARG A 304 10.50 1.98 0.40
CA ARG A 304 10.81 3.41 0.56
C ARG A 304 10.40 3.91 1.93
N ASN A 305 9.17 3.62 2.36
CA ASN A 305 8.66 4.04 3.67
C ASN A 305 9.44 3.40 4.83
N LYS A 306 9.84 2.13 4.72
CA LYS A 306 10.66 1.47 5.74
C LYS A 306 12.06 2.09 5.83
N LEU A 307 12.74 2.26 4.70
CA LEU A 307 14.10 2.80 4.65
C LEU A 307 14.16 4.25 5.16
N ARG A 308 13.14 5.07 4.89
CA ARG A 308 13.05 6.44 5.43
C ARG A 308 12.94 6.47 6.95
N ARG A 309 12.17 5.55 7.54
CA ARG A 309 11.91 5.54 9.00
C ARG A 309 13.01 4.83 9.77
N HIS A 310 13.56 3.75 9.22
CA HIS A 310 14.50 2.87 9.90
C HIS A 310 15.59 2.39 8.91
N PRO A 311 16.51 3.26 8.48
CA PRO A 311 17.61 2.87 7.61
C PRO A 311 18.54 1.90 8.36
N PRO A 312 18.85 0.71 7.81
CA PRO A 312 19.66 -0.28 8.51
C PRO A 312 21.17 0.02 8.45
N SER A 313 21.60 0.95 7.59
CA SER A 313 22.97 1.49 7.57
C SER A 313 22.99 2.94 7.07
N SER A 314 24.12 3.62 7.29
CA SER A 314 24.34 5.00 6.80
C SER A 314 24.34 5.07 5.28
N LEU A 315 24.92 4.09 4.58
CA LEU A 315 24.90 4.04 3.11
C LEU A 315 23.47 4.06 2.57
N LEU A 316 22.59 3.27 3.18
CA LEU A 316 21.19 3.16 2.76
C LEU A 316 20.35 4.40 3.11
N SER A 317 20.80 5.19 4.09
CA SER A 317 20.15 6.46 4.44
C SER A 317 20.38 7.58 3.41
N GLN A 318 21.42 7.46 2.57
CA GLN A 318 21.80 8.46 1.57
C GLN A 318 21.21 8.17 0.17
N LEU A 319 20.48 7.07 0.02
CA LEU A 319 19.92 6.69 -1.27
C LEU A 319 18.85 7.68 -1.73
N PRO A 320 18.77 8.00 -3.03
CA PRO A 320 17.67 8.74 -3.61
C PRO A 320 16.42 7.83 -3.67
N LEU A 321 15.76 7.64 -2.53
CA LEU A 321 14.64 6.69 -2.41
C LEU A 321 13.41 7.07 -3.27
N ASP A 322 13.37 8.30 -3.78
CA ASP A 322 12.35 8.74 -4.73
C ASP A 322 12.56 8.21 -6.16
N GLU A 323 13.76 7.73 -6.48
CA GLU A 323 14.07 7.09 -7.77
C GLU A 323 13.78 5.57 -7.76
N LEU A 324 13.48 5.01 -6.58
CA LEU A 324 13.13 3.59 -6.46
C LEU A 324 11.75 3.34 -7.06
N ASN A 325 11.71 2.64 -8.20
CA ASN A 325 10.49 2.40 -8.99
C ASN A 325 10.17 0.92 -9.22
N SER A 326 10.97 0.00 -8.68
CA SER A 326 10.84 -1.44 -8.91
C SER A 326 10.99 -2.26 -7.63
N TRP A 327 10.36 -3.43 -7.62
CA TRP A 327 10.43 -4.38 -6.51
C TRP A 327 11.23 -5.62 -6.91
N LEU A 328 12.21 -5.97 -6.07
CA LEU A 328 13.01 -7.19 -6.23
C LEU A 328 12.50 -8.28 -5.30
N THR A 329 12.10 -9.43 -5.87
CA THR A 329 11.86 -10.67 -5.14
C THR A 329 13.18 -11.45 -5.13
N VAL A 330 13.74 -11.67 -3.94
CA VAL A 330 15.01 -12.40 -3.77
C VAL A 330 14.74 -13.70 -3.03
N SER A 331 15.29 -14.80 -3.52
CA SER A 331 15.14 -16.10 -2.89
C SER A 331 16.45 -16.88 -2.90
N VAL A 332 16.59 -17.78 -1.93
CA VAL A 332 17.76 -18.64 -1.79
C VAL A 332 17.35 -20.07 -1.48
N GLY A 333 17.96 -21.01 -2.21
CA GLY A 333 17.78 -22.44 -1.97
C GLY A 333 18.66 -22.89 -0.81
N TYR A 334 18.05 -23.42 0.25
CA TYR A 334 18.75 -24.15 1.30
C TYR A 334 18.95 -25.57 0.77
N PRO A 335 20.18 -26.05 0.56
CA PRO A 335 20.39 -27.46 0.24
C PRO A 335 20.08 -28.32 1.47
N LYS A 336 19.73 -29.58 1.24
CA LYS A 336 19.68 -30.59 2.30
C LYS A 336 21.10 -30.81 2.82
N MET A 337 21.31 -30.67 4.12
CA MET A 337 22.60 -30.88 4.76
C MET A 337 22.44 -31.78 5.98
N ASP A 338 23.35 -32.75 6.14
CA ASP A 338 23.55 -33.52 7.37
C ASP A 338 25.06 -33.62 7.56
N VAL A 339 25.63 -32.64 8.28
CA VAL A 339 27.08 -32.48 8.40
C VAL A 339 27.46 -32.21 9.84
N ASN A 340 28.64 -32.70 10.23
CA ASN A 340 29.23 -32.38 11.52
C ASN A 340 30.23 -31.24 11.35
N VAL A 341 29.94 -30.09 11.95
CA VAL A 341 30.82 -28.91 11.94
C VAL A 341 31.11 -28.52 13.38
N CYS A 342 32.40 -28.40 13.73
CA CYS A 342 32.84 -28.02 15.08
C CYS A 342 32.17 -28.86 16.19
N CYS A 343 32.18 -30.19 16.05
CA CYS A 343 31.54 -31.14 16.99
C CYS A 343 30.01 -31.02 17.13
N HIS A 344 29.35 -30.22 16.28
CA HIS A 344 27.89 -30.14 16.21
C HIS A 344 27.36 -30.78 14.92
N ARG A 345 26.35 -31.62 15.06
CA ARG A 345 25.61 -32.17 13.93
C ARG A 345 24.55 -31.17 13.48
N ILE A 346 24.70 -30.65 12.27
CA ILE A 346 23.75 -29.74 11.63
C ILE A 346 22.91 -30.57 10.65
N GLN A 347 21.63 -30.74 10.97
CA GLN A 347 20.64 -31.34 10.09
C GLN A 347 19.69 -30.28 9.56
N GLN A 348 19.63 -30.15 8.23
CA GLN A 348 18.82 -29.17 7.54
C GLN A 348 18.11 -29.82 6.34
N ARG A 349 16.82 -29.55 6.21
CA ARG A 349 16.04 -29.97 5.04
C ARG A 349 16.25 -28.98 3.89
N ALA A 350 16.09 -29.46 2.66
CA ALA A 350 16.06 -28.58 1.51
C ALA A 350 14.81 -27.70 1.56
N VAL A 351 14.98 -26.38 1.48
CA VAL A 351 13.89 -25.39 1.56
C VAL A 351 14.29 -24.15 0.76
N THR A 352 13.41 -23.57 -0.03
CA THR A 352 13.63 -22.23 -0.59
C THR A 352 13.11 -21.19 0.39
N LYS A 353 13.93 -20.21 0.78
CA LYS A 353 13.44 -19.05 1.53
C LYS A 353 13.49 -17.80 0.67
N PHE A 354 12.42 -17.03 0.77
CA PHE A 354 12.33 -15.69 0.20
C PHE A 354 12.85 -14.68 1.22
N PHE A 355 13.51 -13.64 0.73
CA PHE A 355 13.93 -12.55 1.58
C PHE A 355 12.72 -11.68 1.87
N ASP A 356 12.65 -11.23 3.10
CA ASP A 356 11.61 -10.32 3.56
C ASP A 356 12.26 -8.95 3.85
N PRO A 357 12.34 -8.07 2.84
CA PRO A 357 12.98 -6.76 3.01
C PRO A 357 12.15 -5.84 3.93
N LEU A 358 10.89 -6.17 4.24
CA LEU A 358 10.02 -5.39 5.12
C LEU A 358 10.04 -5.89 6.57
N GLY A 359 10.37 -7.16 6.79
CA GLY A 359 10.57 -7.76 8.10
C GLY A 359 11.95 -7.54 8.72
N ALA A 360 12.15 -8.17 9.87
CA ALA A 360 13.43 -8.19 10.60
C ALA A 360 14.13 -9.57 10.48
N LEU A 361 13.72 -10.40 9.53
CA LEU A 361 14.23 -11.76 9.39
C LEU A 361 15.67 -11.75 8.91
N THR A 362 16.55 -12.39 9.68
CA THR A 362 17.95 -12.61 9.30
C THR A 362 18.08 -13.90 8.48
N VAL A 363 18.88 -13.85 7.41
CA VAL A 363 19.20 -15.04 6.62
C VAL A 363 20.56 -15.60 7.07
N SER A 364 20.65 -16.94 7.15
CA SER A 364 21.90 -17.60 7.50
C SER A 364 22.94 -17.42 6.40
N ALA A 365 24.19 -17.12 6.77
CA ALA A 365 25.31 -17.05 5.83
C ALA A 365 25.53 -18.37 5.08
N LEU A 366 25.19 -19.52 5.71
CA LEU A 366 25.27 -20.84 5.09
C LEU A 366 24.38 -20.96 3.85
N SER A 367 23.24 -20.28 3.86
CA SER A 367 22.30 -20.25 2.75
C SER A 367 22.83 -19.43 1.58
N MET A 368 23.66 -18.44 1.87
CA MET A 368 24.25 -17.54 0.89
C MET A 368 25.53 -18.09 0.25
N LEU A 369 25.86 -19.37 0.42
CA LEU A 369 27.03 -19.96 -0.26
C LEU A 369 26.87 -19.97 -1.78
N THR A 370 25.64 -20.10 -2.26
CA THR A 370 25.27 -19.97 -3.66
C THR A 370 24.63 -18.61 -3.92
N PRO A 371 24.78 -18.05 -5.13
CA PRO A 371 24.11 -16.80 -5.49
C PRO A 371 22.60 -16.93 -5.33
N PRO A 372 21.91 -15.91 -4.77
CA PRO A 372 20.47 -15.92 -4.67
C PRO A 372 19.83 -15.75 -6.06
N THR A 373 18.61 -16.27 -6.22
CA THR A 373 17.77 -15.98 -7.38
C THR A 373 17.09 -14.63 -7.14
N VAL A 374 17.30 -13.69 -8.06
CA VAL A 374 16.73 -12.34 -8.01
C VAL A 374 15.78 -12.18 -9.18
N THR A 375 14.53 -11.86 -8.90
CA THR A 375 13.54 -11.56 -9.94
C THR A 375 12.91 -10.20 -9.66
N SER A 376 12.44 -9.54 -10.71
CA SER A 376 11.60 -8.35 -10.61
C SER A 376 10.30 -8.65 -11.33
N ALA A 377 9.17 -8.40 -10.66
CA ALA A 377 7.91 -8.33 -11.38
C ALA A 377 7.99 -7.14 -12.36
N ARG A 378 7.40 -7.33 -13.55
CA ARG A 378 7.38 -6.41 -14.72
C ARG A 378 7.82 -4.98 -14.39
N ILE A 379 9.04 -4.64 -14.80
CA ILE A 379 9.39 -3.25 -15.03
C ILE A 379 8.53 -2.84 -16.23
N THR A 380 7.62 -1.90 -16.03
CA THR A 380 6.71 -1.47 -17.10
C THR A 380 7.54 -1.02 -18.28
N VAL A 381 7.56 -1.83 -19.35
CA VAL A 381 7.94 -1.38 -20.69
C VAL A 381 7.09 -0.14 -20.94
N GLN A 382 7.74 1.01 -21.08
CA GLN A 382 7.05 2.28 -21.24
C GLN A 382 6.00 2.11 -22.34
N SER A 383 4.73 2.31 -22.00
CA SER A 383 3.69 2.49 -23.00
C SER A 383 3.83 3.90 -23.59
N SER A 384 4.94 4.18 -24.28
CA SER A 384 4.94 5.29 -25.23
C SER A 384 4.09 4.84 -26.41
N SER A 385 2.85 5.29 -26.45
CA SER A 385 1.85 5.05 -27.49
C SER A 385 2.20 5.71 -28.84
N TYR A 386 3.49 5.80 -29.19
CA TYR A 386 3.98 6.39 -30.44
C TYR A 386 5.20 5.66 -31.01
N VAL A 387 5.12 4.34 -31.16
CA VAL A 387 6.04 3.62 -32.05
C VAL A 387 5.51 3.78 -33.48
N ASN A 388 6.00 4.80 -34.18
CA ASN A 388 5.78 4.99 -35.61
C ASN A 388 6.36 3.79 -36.38
N TYR A 389 5.54 2.77 -36.60
CA TYR A 389 5.89 1.51 -37.26
C TYR A 389 6.43 1.68 -38.70
N HIS A 390 6.26 2.85 -39.30
CA HIS A 390 6.55 3.07 -40.72
C HIS A 390 7.96 3.59 -41.07
N ARG A 391 8.93 3.67 -40.15
CA ARG A 391 10.28 4.17 -40.51
C ARG A 391 11.52 3.36 -40.09
N GLN A 392 11.41 2.26 -39.34
CA GLN A 392 12.60 1.63 -38.74
C GLN A 392 12.71 0.11 -38.90
N ALA A 393 12.20 -0.43 -40.00
CA ALA A 393 12.38 -1.83 -40.33
C ALA A 393 13.79 -2.09 -40.90
N ARG A 394 14.76 -2.44 -40.04
CA ARG A 394 15.75 -3.54 -40.27
C ARG A 394 16.93 -3.56 -39.27
N THR A 395 17.17 -2.53 -38.47
CA THR A 395 18.27 -2.49 -37.48
C THR A 395 17.83 -2.42 -36.01
N HIS A 396 16.52 -2.35 -35.72
CA HIS A 396 16.00 -1.96 -34.41
C HIS A 396 15.50 -3.10 -33.50
N ILE A 397 15.57 -4.36 -33.94
CA ILE A 397 14.96 -5.48 -33.18
C ILE A 397 15.77 -5.85 -31.93
N ALA A 398 17.07 -5.51 -31.87
CA ALA A 398 17.93 -5.79 -30.71
C ALA A 398 18.16 -4.58 -29.77
N LEU A 399 17.58 -3.41 -30.08
CA LEU A 399 17.83 -2.12 -29.39
C LEU A 399 16.68 -1.68 -28.47
N MET A 400 15.70 -2.55 -28.22
CA MET A 400 14.43 -2.22 -27.57
C MET A 400 14.24 -2.84 -26.18
N ASP A 401 15.13 -3.75 -25.76
CA ASP A 401 15.09 -4.26 -24.40
C ASP A 401 15.94 -3.34 -23.52
N ASP A 402 15.28 -2.66 -22.58
CA ASP A 402 15.98 -1.96 -21.50
C ASP A 402 16.93 -2.94 -20.81
N LEU A 403 18.18 -2.55 -20.67
CA LEU A 403 19.20 -3.35 -20.01
C LEU A 403 19.36 -2.90 -18.57
N TYR A 404 19.69 -3.85 -17.69
CA TYR A 404 19.82 -3.62 -16.27
C TYR A 404 21.15 -4.15 -15.73
N SER A 405 21.58 -3.56 -14.62
CA SER A 405 22.72 -4.04 -13.84
C SER A 405 22.28 -4.38 -12.43
N LEU A 406 22.57 -5.61 -12.01
CA LEU A 406 22.36 -6.10 -10.66
C LEU A 406 23.66 -6.00 -9.88
N VAL A 407 23.64 -5.30 -8.74
CA VAL A 407 24.80 -5.08 -7.89
C VAL A 407 24.47 -5.49 -6.45
N ALA A 408 25.30 -6.33 -5.85
CA ALA A 408 25.20 -6.69 -4.44
C ALA A 408 26.36 -6.12 -3.63
N LEU A 409 26.04 -5.35 -2.58
CA LEU A 409 27.00 -4.67 -1.72
C LEU A 409 26.78 -5.02 -0.25
N ASP A 410 27.85 -5.09 0.53
CA ASP A 410 27.77 -4.95 1.99
C ASP A 410 27.54 -3.47 2.31
N ALA A 411 26.39 -3.15 2.91
CA ALA A 411 26.00 -1.78 3.18
C ALA A 411 26.74 -1.16 4.38
N THR A 412 27.64 -1.89 5.04
CA THR A 412 28.52 -1.42 6.12
C THR A 412 29.93 -1.14 5.62
N THR A 413 30.50 -2.08 4.85
CA THR A 413 31.89 -1.97 4.36
C THR A 413 31.99 -1.44 2.93
N SER A 414 30.86 -1.31 2.24
CA SER A 414 30.78 -0.99 0.80
C SER A 414 31.53 -1.99 -0.09
N THR A 415 31.73 -3.23 0.39
CA THR A 415 32.39 -4.29 -0.38
C THR A 415 31.45 -4.79 -1.48
N LEU A 416 31.96 -4.90 -2.71
CA LEU A 416 31.25 -5.52 -3.83
C LEU A 416 31.27 -7.05 -3.71
N HIS A 417 30.09 -7.66 -3.66
CA HIS A 417 29.92 -9.10 -3.56
C HIS A 417 29.48 -9.73 -4.88
N TRP A 418 28.73 -9.03 -5.72
CA TRP A 418 28.24 -9.59 -6.98
C TRP A 418 27.86 -8.47 -7.94
N MET A 419 28.21 -8.62 -9.22
CA MET A 419 27.79 -7.69 -10.26
C MET A 419 27.51 -8.43 -11.56
N ILE A 420 26.28 -8.28 -12.05
CA ILE A 420 25.85 -8.70 -13.38
C ILE A 420 25.39 -7.46 -14.12
N VAL A 421 25.81 -7.31 -15.36
CA VAL A 421 25.42 -6.21 -16.26
C VAL A 421 24.75 -6.77 -17.50
N ASP A 422 24.15 -5.88 -18.28
CA ASP A 422 23.55 -6.17 -19.58
C ASP A 422 22.45 -7.23 -19.45
N ILE A 423 21.68 -7.16 -18.36
CA ILE A 423 20.54 -8.05 -18.10
C ILE A 423 19.34 -7.52 -18.89
N PRO A 424 18.80 -8.25 -19.87
CA PRO A 424 17.59 -7.85 -20.57
C PRO A 424 16.38 -7.80 -19.62
N ALA A 425 15.52 -6.81 -19.79
CA ALA A 425 14.29 -6.64 -19.00
C ALA A 425 13.44 -7.93 -18.92
N GLN A 426 13.36 -8.68 -20.02
CA GLN A 426 12.57 -9.91 -20.12
C GLN A 426 13.12 -11.04 -19.24
N GLU A 427 14.43 -11.07 -19.01
CA GLU A 427 15.09 -12.12 -18.22
C GLU A 427 14.94 -11.86 -16.71
N LEU A 428 14.77 -10.60 -16.29
CA LEU A 428 14.50 -10.27 -14.88
C LEU A 428 13.24 -10.92 -14.30
N ALA A 429 12.30 -11.36 -15.14
CA ALA A 429 11.09 -12.05 -14.69
C ALA A 429 11.36 -13.48 -14.17
N SER A 430 12.44 -14.12 -14.62
CA SER A 430 12.75 -15.52 -14.32
C SER A 430 14.06 -15.67 -13.53
N ALA A 431 15.15 -15.11 -14.04
CA ALA A 431 16.45 -15.07 -13.41
C ALA A 431 17.35 -14.08 -14.18
N PRO A 432 18.23 -13.34 -13.49
CA PRO A 432 19.09 -12.38 -14.16
C PRO A 432 20.10 -13.16 -15.01
N ASN A 433 19.93 -13.10 -16.32
CA ASN A 433 20.86 -13.63 -17.29
C ASN A 433 21.51 -12.44 -18.02
N GLY A 434 22.84 -12.43 -18.06
CA GLY A 434 23.63 -11.24 -18.37
C GLY A 434 25.12 -11.51 -18.15
N ILE A 435 25.95 -10.48 -18.30
CA ILE A 435 27.40 -10.60 -18.19
C ILE A 435 27.84 -10.42 -16.73
N THR A 436 28.40 -11.45 -16.12
CA THR A 436 28.98 -11.33 -14.77
C THR A 436 30.29 -10.55 -14.83
N LYS A 437 30.32 -9.34 -14.28
CA LYS A 437 31.53 -8.50 -14.15
C LYS A 437 32.27 -8.74 -12.84
N ALA A 438 31.54 -9.08 -11.78
CA ALA A 438 32.11 -9.50 -10.50
C ALA A 438 31.47 -10.81 -10.04
N SER A 439 32.28 -11.86 -9.92
CA SER A 439 31.83 -13.18 -9.46
C SER A 439 31.27 -13.11 -8.05
N TYR A 440 30.25 -13.92 -7.79
CA TYR A 440 29.57 -13.96 -6.51
C TYR A 440 30.51 -14.34 -5.35
N LEU A 441 30.56 -13.46 -4.35
CA LEU A 441 31.17 -13.69 -3.05
C LEU A 441 30.07 -13.85 -2.00
N PRO A 442 30.02 -14.97 -1.26
CA PRO A 442 28.99 -15.21 -0.25
C PRO A 442 28.82 -14.05 0.73
N PHE A 443 27.57 -13.71 1.03
CA PHE A 443 27.24 -12.74 2.07
C PHE A 443 27.54 -13.35 3.45
N ALA A 444 28.73 -13.05 3.98
CA ALA A 444 29.16 -13.48 5.30
C ALA A 444 29.56 -12.26 6.14
N PRO A 445 29.00 -12.08 7.35
CA PRO A 445 29.42 -11.01 8.24
C PRO A 445 30.87 -11.24 8.69
N ALA A 446 31.63 -10.16 8.84
CA ALA A 446 33.04 -10.22 9.24
C ALA A 446 33.24 -10.77 10.67
N LYS A 447 32.23 -10.63 11.54
CA LYS A 447 32.26 -11.13 12.92
C LYS A 447 31.28 -12.30 13.09
N PRO A 448 31.72 -13.43 13.70
CA PRO A 448 30.80 -14.53 14.05
C PRO A 448 29.64 -14.04 14.92
N ALA A 449 28.47 -14.65 14.75
CA ALA A 449 27.25 -14.33 15.49
C ALA A 449 26.80 -12.85 15.39
N SER A 450 27.24 -12.14 14.36
CA SER A 450 26.76 -10.79 14.04
C SER A 450 25.91 -10.78 12.76
N CYS A 451 25.13 -9.73 12.57
CA CYS A 451 24.37 -9.50 11.34
C CYS A 451 24.94 -8.29 10.60
N SER A 452 25.11 -8.43 9.28
CA SER A 452 25.49 -7.32 8.40
C SER A 452 24.35 -7.04 7.41
N PRO A 453 24.01 -5.78 7.14
CA PRO A 453 23.06 -5.40 6.11
C PRO A 453 23.70 -5.56 4.73
N PHE A 454 23.17 -6.46 3.91
CA PHE A 454 23.53 -6.56 2.50
C PHE A 454 22.41 -5.96 1.65
N ALA A 455 22.78 -5.23 0.61
CA ALA A 455 21.85 -4.57 -0.29
C ALA A 455 22.04 -5.09 -1.71
N LEU A 456 20.93 -5.41 -2.36
CA LEU A 456 20.88 -5.69 -3.80
C LEU A 456 20.22 -4.50 -4.49
N PHE A 457 20.91 -3.97 -5.49
CA PHE A 457 20.48 -2.86 -6.30
C PHE A 457 20.27 -3.32 -7.73
N LEU A 458 19.17 -2.90 -8.34
CA LEU A 458 18.94 -3.04 -9.76
C LEU A 458 18.96 -1.64 -10.38
N PHE A 459 19.88 -1.40 -11.29
CA PHE A 459 20.05 -0.14 -12.00
C PHE A 459 19.61 -0.30 -13.45
N SER A 460 18.88 0.67 -13.99
CA SER A 460 18.70 0.78 -15.43
C SER A 460 20.00 1.24 -16.08
N GLN A 461 20.35 0.64 -17.21
CA GLN A 461 21.48 1.07 -18.02
C GLN A 461 21.02 2.11 -19.04
N PRO A 462 21.82 3.16 -19.31
CA PRO A 462 21.52 4.08 -20.40
C PRO A 462 21.57 3.32 -21.73
N SER A 463 20.70 3.68 -22.68
CA SER A 463 20.65 3.11 -24.03
C SER A 463 21.86 3.45 -24.91
N SER A 464 22.98 3.88 -24.32
CA SER A 464 24.19 4.27 -25.05
C SER A 464 25.04 3.05 -25.40
N LEU A 465 25.43 2.96 -26.66
CA LEU A 465 26.39 2.01 -27.25
C LEU A 465 27.83 2.13 -26.72
N ASP A 466 28.06 2.89 -25.64
CA ASP A 466 29.36 2.92 -24.99
C ASP A 466 29.52 1.62 -24.22
N MET A 467 30.21 0.66 -24.86
CA MET A 467 30.72 -0.53 -24.19
C MET A 467 31.44 -0.06 -22.93
N SER A 468 30.85 -0.34 -21.77
CA SER A 468 31.52 -0.09 -20.50
C SER A 468 32.83 -0.88 -20.55
N PRO A 469 34.00 -0.20 -20.51
CA PRO A 469 35.28 -0.90 -20.60
C PRO A 469 35.29 -1.96 -19.49
N ILE A 470 35.82 -3.13 -19.82
CA ILE A 470 35.98 -4.22 -18.86
C ILE A 470 36.67 -3.60 -17.64
N PHE A 471 36.05 -3.68 -16.45
CA PHE A 471 36.52 -3.09 -15.18
C PHE A 471 37.88 -3.66 -14.72
N CYS A 472 38.62 -4.32 -15.60
CA CYS A 472 39.85 -5.03 -15.33
C CYS A 472 40.88 -4.83 -16.45
N ASP A 473 41.01 -3.64 -17.03
CA ASP A 473 42.27 -3.28 -17.68
C ASP A 473 43.32 -2.95 -16.61
N GLY A 474 43.95 -4.01 -16.09
CA GLY A 474 45.23 -3.93 -15.36
C GLY A 474 45.20 -4.12 -13.83
N GLN A 475 44.06 -3.99 -13.13
CA GLN A 475 44.05 -4.12 -11.66
C GLN A 475 43.89 -5.56 -11.12
N CYS A 476 43.40 -6.51 -11.93
CA CYS A 476 43.35 -7.92 -11.51
C CYS A 476 44.74 -8.58 -11.41
N GLU A 477 45.72 -8.10 -12.18
CA GLU A 477 47.13 -8.50 -12.07
C GLU A 477 47.75 -8.11 -10.72
N GLN A 478 47.32 -6.99 -10.12
CA GLN A 478 47.82 -6.55 -8.81
C GLN A 478 47.27 -7.39 -7.66
N ARG A 479 46.06 -7.95 -7.77
CA ARG A 479 45.47 -8.82 -6.73
C ARG A 479 46.15 -10.19 -6.62
N LYS A 480 46.77 -10.70 -7.70
CA LYS A 480 47.59 -11.92 -7.63
C LYS A 480 48.94 -11.71 -6.93
N LYS A 481 49.43 -10.46 -6.85
CA LYS A 481 50.69 -10.12 -6.18
C LYS A 481 50.53 -9.79 -4.69
N PHE A 482 49.31 -9.82 -4.17
CA PHE A 482 48.97 -9.54 -2.76
C PHE A 482 48.41 -10.76 -2.02
N ARG A 483 48.80 -11.97 -2.43
CA ARG A 483 48.64 -13.20 -1.65
C ARG A 483 49.99 -13.66 -1.12
#